data_AF-A0A937MXQ3-F1
#
_entry.id   AF-A0A937MXQ3-F1
#
_cell.length_a   1.000
_cell.length_b   1.000
_cell.length_c   1.000
_cell.angle_alpha   90.00
_cell.angle_beta   90.00
_cell.angle_gamma   90.00
#
_symmetry.space_group_name_H-M   'P 1'
#
loop_
_entity.id
_entity.type
_entity.pdbx_description
1 polymer ?
#
loop_
_entity_poly.entity_id
_entity_poly.type
_entity_poly.pdbx_seq_one_letter_code
_entity_poly.pdbx_strand_id
1 'polypeptide(L)'
;MKTNKGIDSKQLADDLRDAYKMVSPFIEKHTAIVCPDCESVCCKDKHGRYDDNDLIYLGALEVDIPVDMPGLKDAGPCRNMTGIGCSLDRWMRPYRCTFFFCNALLKSIEEDDSKLYRAFMVFFEHMVSSRRILLG
;
A
#
# COMPACT_ATOMS: atom_id res chain seq x y z
N MET A 1 15.77 -34.63 15.31
CA MET A 1 14.95 -33.40 15.33
C MET A 1 14.97 -32.83 13.92
N LYS A 2 13.87 -32.94 13.17
CA LYS A 2 13.77 -32.35 11.83
C LYS A 2 13.48 -30.87 12.04
N THR A 3 14.44 -30.00 11.74
CA THR A 3 14.20 -28.56 11.62
C THR A 3 13.26 -28.36 10.43
N ASN A 4 11.97 -28.19 10.72
CA ASN A 4 11.04 -27.63 9.76
C ASN A 4 11.58 -26.22 9.49
N LYS A 5 12.27 -26.02 8.36
CA LYS A 5 12.85 -24.73 8.00
C LYS A 5 11.67 -23.86 7.56
N GLY A 6 10.91 -23.37 8.54
CA GLY A 6 9.83 -22.42 8.33
C GLY A 6 10.40 -21.25 7.54
N ILE A 7 9.65 -20.80 6.53
CA ILE A 7 10.06 -19.67 5.72
C ILE A 7 10.31 -18.49 6.68
N ASP A 8 11.46 -17.84 6.53
CA ASP A 8 11.84 -16.70 7.38
C ASP A 8 10.84 -15.55 7.16
N SER A 9 10.25 -15.05 8.25
CA SER A 9 9.29 -13.93 8.21
C SER A 9 9.92 -12.70 7.57
N LYS A 10 11.22 -12.49 7.76
CA LYS A 10 11.97 -11.41 7.11
C LYS A 10 11.97 -11.57 5.59
N GLN A 11 12.24 -12.78 5.10
CA GLN A 11 12.25 -13.07 3.66
C GLN A 11 10.86 -12.87 3.03
N LEU A 12 9.79 -13.34 3.69
CA LEU A 12 8.42 -13.13 3.22
C LEU A 12 8.05 -11.64 3.18
N ALA A 13 8.52 -10.88 4.16
CA ALA A 13 8.30 -9.44 4.20
C ALA A 13 9.10 -8.71 3.11
N ASP A 14 10.35 -9.11 2.83
CA ASP A 14 11.14 -8.59 1.72
C ASP A 14 10.46 -8.88 0.37
N ASP A 15 9.94 -10.11 0.17
CA ASP A 15 9.20 -10.50 -1.03
C ASP A 15 7.92 -9.65 -1.19
N LEU A 16 7.18 -9.42 -0.11
CA LEU A 16 5.99 -8.55 -0.12
C LEU A 16 6.36 -7.09 -0.43
N ARG A 17 7.45 -6.56 0.13
CA ARG A 17 7.96 -5.22 -0.18
C ARG A 17 8.26 -5.09 -1.67
N ASP A 18 8.91 -6.09 -2.25
CA ASP A 18 9.27 -6.04 -3.66
C ASP A 18 8.03 -6.18 -4.55
N ALA A 19 7.04 -6.98 -4.16
CA ALA A 19 5.74 -7.02 -4.82
C ALA A 19 5.01 -5.66 -4.79
N TYR A 20 5.07 -4.93 -3.66
CA TYR A 20 4.58 -3.55 -3.58
C TYR A 20 5.28 -2.62 -4.58
N LYS A 21 6.61 -2.72 -4.68
CA LYS A 21 7.39 -1.91 -5.63
C LYS A 21 7.01 -2.22 -7.08
N MET A 22 6.65 -3.46 -7.40
CA MET A 22 6.20 -3.84 -8.75
C MET A 22 4.83 -3.27 -9.12
N VAL A 23 3.88 -3.19 -8.17
CA VAL A 23 2.54 -2.64 -8.45
C VAL A 23 2.50 -1.11 -8.39
N SER A 24 3.43 -0.49 -7.67
CA SER A 24 3.40 0.95 -7.38
C SER A 24 3.39 1.84 -8.62
N PRO A 25 4.25 1.63 -9.64
CA PRO A 25 4.31 2.50 -10.81
C PRO A 25 2.98 2.59 -11.58
N PHE A 26 2.26 1.47 -11.69
CA PHE A 26 0.96 1.45 -12.36
C PHE A 26 -0.05 2.32 -11.61
N ILE A 27 -0.17 2.13 -10.29
CA ILE A 27 -1.10 2.93 -9.48
C ILE A 27 -0.66 4.41 -9.47
N GLU A 28 0.64 4.67 -9.35
CA GLU A 28 1.19 6.03 -9.32
C GLU A 28 0.92 6.80 -10.61
N LYS A 29 1.08 6.16 -11.78
CA LYS A 29 0.69 6.73 -13.08
C LYS A 29 -0.73 7.26 -13.04
N HIS A 30 -1.70 6.45 -12.61
CA HIS A 30 -3.10 6.85 -12.61
C HIS A 30 -3.41 7.89 -11.53
N THR A 31 -2.79 7.79 -10.34
CA THR A 31 -2.96 8.82 -9.31
C THR A 31 -2.35 10.16 -9.72
N ALA A 32 -1.26 10.18 -10.48
CA ALA A 32 -0.65 11.40 -10.99
C ALA A 32 -1.53 12.11 -12.03
N ILE A 33 -2.40 11.37 -12.72
CA ILE A 33 -3.39 11.91 -13.66
C ILE A 33 -4.61 12.44 -12.90
N VAL A 34 -5.11 11.67 -11.92
CA VAL A 34 -6.43 11.91 -11.30
C VAL A 34 -6.37 12.78 -10.06
N CYS A 35 -5.35 12.64 -9.22
CA CYS A 35 -5.32 13.27 -7.90
C CYS A 35 -5.06 14.79 -7.91
N PRO A 36 -4.22 15.37 -8.79
CA PRO A 36 -3.94 16.82 -8.75
C PRO A 36 -5.17 17.71 -8.89
N ASP A 37 -6.15 17.29 -9.69
CA ASP A 37 -7.39 18.06 -9.94
C ASP A 37 -8.57 17.58 -9.07
N CYS A 38 -8.32 16.71 -8.09
CA CYS A 38 -9.39 16.14 -7.27
C CYS A 38 -9.76 17.06 -6.11
N GLU A 39 -10.95 17.68 -6.18
CA GLU A 39 -11.49 18.54 -5.11
C GLU A 39 -11.71 17.79 -3.77
N SER A 40 -11.83 16.46 -3.82
CA SER A 40 -12.08 15.61 -2.65
C SER A 40 -11.17 14.38 -2.65
N VAL A 41 -9.87 14.61 -2.49
CA VAL A 41 -8.87 13.53 -2.41
C VAL A 41 -9.22 12.52 -1.32
N CYS A 42 -9.39 11.26 -1.70
CA CYS A 42 -9.78 10.19 -0.77
C CYS A 42 -8.78 9.98 0.38
N CYS A 43 -7.51 10.32 0.17
CA CYS A 43 -6.47 10.25 1.17
C CYS A 43 -6.73 11.18 2.38
N LYS A 44 -7.61 12.19 2.28
CA LYS A 44 -8.00 13.01 3.44
C LYS A 44 -8.83 12.23 4.47
N ASP A 45 -9.61 11.25 4.01
CA ASP A 45 -10.53 10.44 4.83
C ASP A 45 -9.90 9.09 5.22
N LYS A 46 -8.71 8.79 4.71
CA LYS A 46 -7.95 7.57 5.02
C LYS A 46 -6.76 7.92 5.90
N HIS A 47 -7.05 8.09 7.19
CA HIS A 47 -6.04 8.35 8.22
C HIS A 47 -4.95 7.28 8.14
N GLY A 48 -3.68 7.64 8.01
CA GLY A 48 -2.55 6.72 7.74
C GLY A 48 -2.13 5.82 8.90
N ARG A 49 -3.07 5.39 9.76
CA ARG A 49 -2.83 4.50 10.91
C ARG A 49 -2.61 3.06 10.47
N TYR A 50 -1.63 2.39 11.04
CA TYR A 50 -1.38 0.98 10.81
C TYR A 50 -2.37 0.12 11.62
N ASP A 51 -2.82 -1.00 11.04
CA ASP A 51 -3.45 -2.07 11.81
C ASP A 51 -2.42 -3.13 12.25
N ASP A 52 -2.84 -4.10 13.06
CA ASP A 52 -1.93 -5.14 13.58
C ASP A 52 -1.21 -5.91 12.45
N ASN A 53 -1.87 -6.13 11.32
CA ASN A 53 -1.28 -6.84 10.18
C ASN A 53 -0.26 -5.98 9.43
N ASP A 54 -0.46 -4.66 9.40
CA ASP A 54 0.55 -3.72 8.91
C ASP A 54 1.77 -3.70 9.84
N LEU A 55 1.55 -3.71 11.16
CA LEU A 55 2.63 -3.72 12.16
C LEU A 55 3.45 -5.02 12.12
N ILE A 56 2.82 -6.18 11.90
CA ILE A 56 3.53 -7.46 11.72
C ILE A 56 4.47 -7.37 10.50
N TYR A 57 3.97 -6.86 9.38
CA TYR A 57 4.75 -6.73 8.15
C TYR A 57 5.93 -5.77 8.31
N LEU A 58 5.68 -4.57 8.82
CA LEU A 58 6.72 -3.56 9.03
C LEU A 58 7.73 -3.98 10.11
N GLY A 59 7.27 -4.67 11.15
CA GLY A 59 8.11 -5.26 12.19
C GLY A 59 9.02 -6.36 11.64
N ALA A 60 8.51 -7.24 10.77
CA ALA A 60 9.32 -8.23 10.07
C ALA A 60 10.37 -7.57 9.15
N LEU A 61 10.12 -6.36 8.65
CA LEU A 61 11.11 -5.58 7.91
C LEU A 61 12.11 -4.82 8.79
N GLU A 62 11.98 -4.85 10.11
CA GLU A 62 12.80 -4.07 11.06
C GLU A 62 12.77 -2.56 10.74
N VAL A 63 11.61 -2.06 10.30
CA VAL A 63 11.42 -0.64 10.00
C VAL A 63 11.01 0.09 11.27
N ASP A 64 11.65 1.22 11.53
CA ASP A 64 11.19 2.16 12.56
C ASP A 64 9.85 2.77 12.16
N ILE A 65 8.78 2.30 12.78
CA ILE A 65 7.43 2.80 12.53
C ILE A 65 7.25 4.10 13.32
N PRO A 66 6.86 5.22 12.69
CA PRO A 66 6.52 6.43 13.42
C PRO A 66 5.41 6.11 14.43
N VAL A 67 5.69 6.32 15.71
CA VAL A 67 4.74 6.03 16.79
C VAL A 67 3.44 6.76 16.51
N ASP A 68 2.33 6.02 16.46
CA ASP A 68 0.99 6.61 16.40
C ASP A 68 0.80 7.48 17.64
N MET A 69 0.86 8.81 17.47
CA MET A 69 0.65 9.74 18.59
C MET A 69 -0.75 9.51 19.18
N PRO A 70 -0.86 9.07 20.44
CA PRO A 70 -2.15 8.84 21.07
C PRO A 70 -2.97 10.13 21.09
N GLY A 71 -4.23 10.07 20.67
CA GLY A 71 -5.16 11.20 20.78
C GLY A 71 -5.22 12.17 19.58
N LEU A 72 -4.53 11.87 18.47
CA LEU A 72 -4.75 12.62 17.22
C LEU A 72 -6.18 12.35 16.73
N LYS A 73 -7.08 13.33 16.90
CA LYS A 73 -8.44 13.24 16.37
C LYS A 73 -8.41 13.14 14.84
N ASP A 74 -9.30 12.33 14.28
CA ASP A 74 -9.50 12.13 12.84
C ASP A 74 -10.06 13.38 12.11
N ALA A 75 -9.99 14.56 12.72
CA ALA A 75 -10.61 15.79 12.25
C ALA A 75 -9.77 16.57 11.22
N GLY A 76 -8.77 15.93 10.61
CA GLY A 76 -7.84 16.57 9.67
C GLY A 76 -7.36 15.64 8.56
N PRO A 77 -6.66 16.18 7.56
CA PRO A 77 -6.07 15.37 6.50
C PRO A 77 -5.14 14.31 7.10
N CYS A 78 -4.98 13.19 6.40
CA CYS A 78 -4.02 12.16 6.79
C CYS A 78 -2.65 12.78 7.10
N ARG A 79 -2.03 12.37 8.22
CA ARG A 79 -0.71 12.89 8.68
C ARG A 79 0.42 12.75 7.67
N ASN A 80 0.30 11.78 6.75
CA ASN A 80 1.29 11.52 5.71
C ASN A 80 0.96 12.30 4.43
N MET A 81 -0.11 13.09 4.40
CA MET A 81 -0.49 13.89 3.24
C MET A 81 0.40 15.13 3.12
N THR A 82 0.94 15.35 1.93
CA THR A 82 1.67 16.55 1.52
C THR A 82 0.94 17.24 0.37
N GLY A 83 1.43 18.40 -0.07
CA GLY A 83 0.89 19.10 -1.25
C GLY A 83 1.01 18.32 -2.57
N ILE A 84 1.83 17.26 -2.61
CA ILE A 84 2.05 16.42 -3.80
C ILE A 84 1.60 14.96 -3.61
N GLY A 85 0.85 14.66 -2.54
CA GLY A 85 0.39 13.32 -2.20
C GLY A 85 1.04 12.75 -0.94
N CYS A 86 1.05 11.42 -0.79
CA CYS A 86 1.53 10.77 0.43
C CYS A 86 3.07 10.83 0.53
N SER A 87 3.60 11.19 1.70
CA SER A 87 5.03 11.20 2.01
C SER A 87 5.65 9.81 2.17
N LEU A 88 4.83 8.76 2.29
CA LEU A 88 5.30 7.39 2.44
C LEU A 88 5.35 6.69 1.08
N ASP A 89 6.37 5.88 0.87
CA ASP A 89 6.36 4.87 -0.19
C ASP A 89 5.18 3.91 -0.01
N ARG A 90 4.64 3.35 -1.10
CA ARG A 90 3.45 2.49 -1.03
C ARG A 90 3.65 1.26 -0.13
N TRP A 91 4.84 0.67 -0.15
CA TRP A 91 5.18 -0.47 0.70
C TRP A 91 5.21 -0.09 2.19
N MET A 92 5.33 1.19 2.54
CA MET A 92 5.23 1.67 3.92
C MET A 92 3.82 2.12 4.30
N ARG A 93 2.87 2.22 3.36
CA ARG A 93 1.51 2.69 3.67
C ARG A 93 0.70 1.57 4.31
N PRO A 94 -0.30 1.89 5.17
CA PRO A 94 -1.26 0.89 5.63
C PRO A 94 -1.86 0.12 4.46
N TYR A 95 -2.10 -1.18 4.62
CA TYR A 95 -2.58 -2.04 3.54
C TYR A 95 -3.82 -1.44 2.86
N ARG A 96 -4.77 -0.92 3.64
CA ARG A 96 -5.99 -0.27 3.14
C ARG A 96 -5.75 0.90 2.17
N CYS A 97 -4.63 1.61 2.28
CA CYS A 97 -4.28 2.71 1.38
C CYS A 97 -3.89 2.23 -0.02
N THR A 98 -3.68 0.94 -0.21
CA THR A 98 -3.35 0.33 -1.50
C THR A 98 -4.57 -0.15 -2.29
N PHE A 99 -5.71 -0.36 -1.62
CA PHE A 99 -6.92 -0.96 -2.22
C PHE A 99 -8.06 0.04 -2.46
N PHE A 100 -7.82 1.32 -2.18
CA PHE A 100 -8.83 2.34 -2.38
C PHE A 100 -8.71 2.98 -3.76
N PHE A 101 -9.61 2.61 -4.66
CA PHE A 101 -9.73 3.20 -5.99
C PHE A 101 -11.05 3.97 -6.08
N CYS A 102 -11.00 5.29 -6.25
CA CYS A 102 -12.20 6.09 -6.51
C CYS A 102 -12.67 5.93 -7.96
N ASN A 103 -13.90 6.32 -8.27
CA ASN A 103 -14.47 6.18 -9.62
C ASN A 103 -13.61 6.86 -10.70
N ALA A 104 -13.03 8.03 -10.41
CA ALA A 104 -12.16 8.72 -11.36
C ALA A 104 -10.86 7.92 -11.63
N LEU A 105 -10.30 7.28 -10.60
CA LEU A 105 -9.12 6.44 -10.73
C LEU A 105 -9.43 5.15 -11.49
N LEU A 106 -10.57 4.51 -11.19
CA LEU A 106 -11.05 3.33 -11.92
C LEU A 106 -11.26 3.65 -13.41
N LYS A 107 -11.90 4.78 -13.72
CA LYS A 107 -12.08 5.24 -15.10
C LYS A 107 -10.73 5.45 -15.82
N SER A 108 -9.75 6.08 -15.14
CA SER A 108 -8.40 6.25 -15.71
C SER A 108 -7.70 4.93 -15.99
N ILE A 109 -7.93 3.90 -15.17
CA ILE A 109 -7.41 2.54 -15.38
C ILE A 109 -8.14 1.85 -16.54
N GLU A 110 -9.47 1.97 -16.63
CA GLU A 110 -10.30 1.38 -17.68
C GLU A 110 -9.97 1.92 -19.08
N GLU A 111 -9.60 3.20 -19.17
CA GLU A 111 -9.25 3.87 -20.44
C GLU A 111 -7.80 3.61 -20.91
N ASP A 112 -6.97 2.93 -20.09
CA ASP A 112 -5.56 2.66 -20.39
C ASP A 112 -5.34 1.32 -21.12
N ASP A 113 -4.08 1.02 -21.45
CA ASP A 113 -3.73 -0.21 -22.17
C ASP A 113 -4.07 -1.48 -21.35
N SER A 114 -5.00 -2.27 -21.89
CA SER A 114 -5.44 -3.55 -21.31
C SER A 114 -4.32 -4.55 -21.03
N LYS A 115 -3.19 -4.51 -21.75
CA LYS A 115 -2.01 -5.35 -21.48
C LYS A 115 -1.28 -4.89 -20.23
N LEU A 116 -1.16 -3.58 -20.01
CA LEU A 116 -0.57 -3.02 -18.79
C LEU A 116 -1.44 -3.36 -17.57
N TYR A 117 -2.76 -3.25 -17.70
CA TYR A 117 -3.69 -3.67 -16.65
C TYR A 117 -3.54 -5.17 -16.32
N ARG A 118 -3.47 -6.05 -17.32
CA ARG A 118 -3.24 -7.50 -17.09
C ARG A 118 -1.92 -7.76 -16.38
N ALA A 119 -0.84 -7.10 -16.79
CA ALA A 119 0.45 -7.23 -16.12
C ALA A 119 0.39 -6.74 -14.66
N PHE A 120 -0.26 -5.61 -14.41
CA PHE A 120 -0.53 -5.11 -13.07
C PHE A 120 -1.28 -6.13 -12.22
N MET A 121 -2.36 -6.72 -12.74
CA MET A 121 -3.17 -7.70 -12.00
C MET A 121 -2.35 -8.93 -11.58
N VAL A 122 -1.43 -9.41 -12.41
CA VAL A 122 -0.52 -10.52 -12.05
C VAL A 122 0.35 -10.14 -10.83
N PHE A 123 0.97 -8.95 -10.85
CA PHE A 123 1.78 -8.49 -9.71
C PHE A 123 0.93 -8.19 -8.47
N PHE A 124 -0.29 -7.69 -8.67
CA PHE A 124 -1.22 -7.38 -7.60
C PHE A 124 -1.71 -8.64 -6.88
N GLU A 125 -2.09 -9.67 -7.63
CA GLU A 125 -2.44 -10.98 -7.08
C GLU A 125 -1.27 -11.61 -6.32
N HIS A 126 -0.05 -11.49 -6.86
CA HIS A 126 1.15 -11.93 -6.16
C HIS A 126 1.35 -11.18 -4.83
N MET A 127 1.24 -9.85 -4.83
CA MET A 127 1.34 -9.03 -3.61
C MET A 127 0.30 -9.45 -2.55
N VAL A 128 -0.96 -9.65 -2.95
CA VAL A 128 -2.03 -10.10 -2.04
C VAL A 128 -1.74 -11.49 -1.48
N SER A 129 -1.24 -12.40 -2.32
CA SER A 129 -0.85 -13.75 -1.91
C SER A 129 0.32 -13.75 -0.92
N SER A 130 1.39 -13.00 -1.23
CA SER A 130 2.57 -12.85 -0.37
C SER A 130 2.19 -12.30 1.00
N ARG A 131 1.27 -11.32 1.07
CA ARG A 131 0.75 -10.83 2.35
C ARG A 131 0.00 -11.89 3.13
N ARG A 132 -0.85 -12.69 2.48
CA ARG A 132 -1.56 -13.79 3.15
C ARG A 132 -0.57 -14.79 3.75
N ILE A 133 0.45 -15.19 2.99
CA ILE A 133 1.47 -16.13 3.45
C ILE A 133 2.24 -15.58 4.66
N LEU A 134 2.58 -14.29 4.65
CA LEU A 134 3.27 -13.64 5.76
C LEU A 134 2.45 -13.62 7.06
N LEU A 135 1.13 -13.41 6.95
CA LEU A 135 0.25 -13.24 8.11
C LEU A 135 -0.28 -14.56 8.71
N GLY A 136 -0.16 -15.68 7.97
CA GLY A 136 -0.69 -16.99 8.36
C GLY A 136 -2.16 -17.17 8.04
#